data_AF-A0A7S0AJN0-F1
#
_entry.id   AF-A0A7S0AJN0-F1
#
_cell.length_a   1.000
_cell.length_b   1.000
_cell.length_c   1.000
_cell.angle_alpha   90.00
_cell.angle_beta   90.00
_cell.angle_gamma   90.00
#
_symmetry.space_group_name_H-M   'P 1'
#
loop_
_entity.id
_entity.type
_entity.pdbx_description
1 polymer ?
#
loop_
_entity_poly.entity_id
_entity_poly.type
_entity_poly.pdbx_seq_one_letter_code
_entity_poly.pdbx_strand_id
1 'polypeptide(L)'
;MSELKVAAAAASLSMADADIVGDGENEGKKKLPLMATVSFTLACACAVFAVISMAMYSTSLVIAFGIFALISSGTASWQRTRLMKLETLREVINKVRQEVNRLQIENNQLAATNTELEQQVDKVKEVEQGLSDVLAAQGEQVDTFVQTVKENQEILDKIKANLEAKISQDILSVVMQSDRDGDFTIDPNEIDILILRLKNAQGVELEEEKFKQMLKDGGYHVSAVLNI
;
A
#
# COMPACT_ATOMS: atom_id res chain seq x y z
N MET A 1 -12.70 -42.17 5.75
CA MET A 1 -13.36 -40.84 5.63
C MET A 1 -12.43 -39.66 5.95
N SER A 2 -11.24 -39.89 6.52
CA SER A 2 -10.23 -38.86 6.84
C SER A 2 -9.36 -38.46 5.63
N GLU A 3 -9.02 -39.38 4.73
CA GLU A 3 -8.09 -39.09 3.63
C GLU A 3 -8.70 -38.27 2.50
N LEU A 4 -10.02 -38.36 2.32
CA LEU A 4 -10.75 -37.62 1.28
C LEU A 4 -10.87 -36.12 1.60
N LYS A 5 -10.79 -35.74 2.88
CA LYS A 5 -10.77 -34.33 3.31
C LYS A 5 -9.39 -33.69 3.20
N VAL A 6 -8.33 -34.47 3.41
CA VAL A 6 -6.94 -33.99 3.27
C VAL A 6 -6.59 -33.79 1.80
N ALA A 7 -7.04 -34.69 0.91
CA ALA A 7 -6.87 -34.52 -0.53
C ALA A 7 -7.65 -33.30 -1.09
N ALA A 8 -8.84 -33.02 -0.56
CA ALA A 8 -9.63 -31.84 -0.94
C ALA A 8 -9.00 -30.52 -0.45
N ALA A 9 -8.41 -30.50 0.75
CA ALA A 9 -7.72 -29.34 1.29
C ALA A 9 -6.40 -29.04 0.56
N ALA A 10 -5.65 -30.07 0.18
CA ALA A 10 -4.42 -29.94 -0.61
C ALA A 10 -4.69 -29.46 -2.05
N ALA A 11 -5.81 -29.92 -2.65
CA ALA A 11 -6.24 -29.43 -3.97
C ALA A 11 -6.72 -27.97 -3.93
N SER A 12 -7.37 -27.53 -2.83
CA SER A 12 -7.79 -26.12 -2.68
C SER A 12 -6.63 -25.17 -2.38
N LEU A 13 -5.54 -25.63 -1.76
CA LEU A 13 -4.37 -24.79 -1.49
C LEU A 13 -3.47 -24.63 -2.73
N SER A 14 -3.39 -25.66 -3.58
CA SER A 14 -2.57 -25.62 -4.81
C SER A 14 -3.19 -24.81 -5.96
N MET A 15 -4.49 -24.51 -5.91
CA MET A 15 -5.18 -23.71 -6.94
C MET A 15 -5.27 -22.22 -6.61
N ALA A 16 -4.76 -21.79 -5.44
CA ALA A 16 -4.82 -20.39 -5.01
C ALA A 16 -3.56 -19.57 -5.40
N ASP A 17 -2.51 -20.21 -5.93
CA ASP A 17 -1.19 -19.58 -6.12
C ASP A 17 -0.63 -19.68 -7.55
N ALA A 18 -1.51 -19.92 -8.52
CA ALA A 18 -1.16 -19.95 -9.94
C ALA A 18 -2.09 -19.02 -10.73
N ASP A 19 -1.92 -17.71 -10.53
CA ASP A 19 -2.04 -16.69 -11.59
C ASP A 19 -1.83 -15.28 -10.99
N ILE A 20 -0.59 -15.01 -10.58
CA ILE A 20 -0.08 -13.64 -10.48
C ILE A 20 1.30 -13.66 -11.17
N VAL A 21 1.33 -13.25 -12.44
CA VAL A 21 2.39 -12.47 -13.13
C VAL A 21 2.26 -12.64 -14.66
N GLY A 22 2.18 -11.52 -15.36
CA GLY A 22 2.17 -11.39 -16.82
C GLY A 22 0.77 -11.00 -17.31
N ASP A 23 0.50 -9.87 -17.93
CA ASP A 23 1.36 -9.04 -18.77
C ASP A 23 0.80 -7.61 -18.84
N GLY A 24 1.70 -6.65 -19.02
CA GLY A 24 1.34 -5.29 -19.40
C GLY A 24 0.77 -5.26 -20.81
N GLU A 25 0.35 -4.07 -21.23
CA GLU A 25 -0.14 -3.74 -22.57
C GLU A 25 -1.51 -4.33 -23.01
N ASN A 26 -2.55 -3.50 -22.85
CA ASN A 26 -3.22 -2.96 -24.04
C ASN A 26 -4.15 -1.81 -23.65
N GLU A 27 -3.73 -0.60 -24.01
CA GLU A 27 -4.69 0.40 -24.44
C GLU A 27 -5.53 -0.16 -25.60
N GLY A 28 -6.82 0.18 -25.62
CA GLY A 28 -7.56 0.16 -26.88
C GLY A 28 -8.77 -0.75 -26.93
N LYS A 29 -9.92 -0.09 -26.88
CA LYS A 29 -11.22 -0.52 -27.44
C LYS A 29 -11.93 -1.56 -26.59
N LYS A 30 -12.79 -1.03 -25.70
CA LYS A 30 -13.99 -1.72 -25.20
C LYS A 30 -14.69 -2.39 -26.39
N LYS A 31 -14.52 -3.70 -26.55
CA LYS A 31 -15.25 -4.49 -27.53
C LYS A 31 -16.72 -4.42 -27.12
N LEU A 32 -17.50 -3.63 -27.85
CA LEU A 32 -18.95 -3.75 -27.82
C LEU A 32 -19.29 -5.23 -28.07
N PRO A 33 -20.23 -5.81 -27.30
CA PRO A 33 -20.51 -7.23 -27.37
C PRO A 33 -20.81 -7.61 -28.83
N LEU A 34 -20.34 -8.76 -29.29
CA LEU A 34 -20.40 -9.20 -30.70
C LEU A 34 -21.83 -9.15 -31.27
N MET A 35 -22.84 -9.29 -30.41
CA MET A 35 -24.25 -9.06 -30.71
C MET A 35 -24.60 -7.60 -31.09
N ALA A 36 -23.97 -6.61 -30.45
CA ALA A 36 -24.17 -5.19 -30.74
C ALA A 36 -23.59 -4.82 -32.12
N THR A 37 -22.39 -5.29 -32.46
CA THR A 37 -21.80 -5.05 -33.79
C THR A 37 -22.61 -5.72 -34.89
N VAL A 38 -23.09 -6.96 -34.69
CA VAL A 38 -23.97 -7.65 -35.66
C VAL A 38 -25.32 -6.93 -35.78
N SER A 39 -25.89 -6.45 -34.67
CA SER A 39 -27.15 -5.70 -34.71
C SER A 39 -27.00 -4.35 -35.43
N PHE A 40 -25.85 -3.70 -35.30
CA PHE A 40 -25.57 -2.41 -35.93
C PHE A 40 -25.36 -2.59 -37.45
N THR A 41 -24.58 -3.57 -37.87
CA THR A 41 -24.37 -3.87 -39.29
C THR A 41 -25.66 -4.29 -39.98
N LEU A 42 -26.51 -5.08 -39.31
CA LEU A 42 -27.81 -5.49 -39.84
C LEU A 42 -28.78 -4.30 -39.96
N ALA A 43 -28.82 -3.42 -38.96
CA ALA A 43 -29.65 -2.22 -39.00
C ALA A 43 -29.24 -1.26 -40.13
N CYS A 44 -27.95 -1.06 -40.34
CA CYS A 44 -27.44 -0.25 -41.46
C CYS A 44 -27.79 -0.87 -42.82
N ALA A 45 -27.67 -2.19 -42.97
CA ALA A 45 -28.04 -2.88 -44.20
C ALA A 45 -29.54 -2.73 -44.51
N CYS A 46 -30.42 -2.88 -43.50
CA CYS A 46 -31.85 -2.69 -43.66
C CYS A 46 -32.22 -1.23 -44.01
N ALA A 47 -31.53 -0.23 -43.44
CA ALA A 47 -31.77 1.17 -43.76
C ALA A 47 -31.40 1.49 -45.22
N VAL A 48 -30.26 0.99 -45.71
CA VAL A 48 -29.85 1.16 -47.11
C VAL A 48 -30.83 0.46 -48.05
N PHE A 49 -31.26 -0.75 -47.72
CA PHE A 49 -32.23 -1.50 -48.52
C PHE A 49 -33.60 -0.82 -48.57
N ALA A 50 -34.04 -0.18 -47.47
CA ALA A 50 -35.28 0.58 -47.41
C ALA A 50 -35.23 1.88 -48.25
N VAL A 51 -34.08 2.57 -48.29
CA VAL A 51 -33.91 3.76 -49.14
C VAL A 51 -33.89 3.38 -50.62
N ILE A 52 -33.23 2.28 -50.98
CA ILE A 52 -33.21 1.76 -52.36
C ILE A 52 -34.62 1.33 -52.79
N SER A 53 -35.39 0.67 -51.91
CA SER A 53 -36.76 0.26 -52.25
C SER A 53 -37.72 1.45 -52.40
N MET A 54 -37.56 2.52 -51.62
CA MET A 54 -38.31 3.78 -51.79
C MET A 54 -38.01 4.46 -53.14
N ALA A 55 -36.76 4.36 -53.64
CA ALA A 55 -36.38 4.97 -54.91
C ALA A 55 -36.93 4.22 -56.13
N MET A 56 -37.08 2.90 -56.04
CA MET A 56 -37.55 2.06 -57.16
C MET A 56 -39.07 1.92 -57.24
N TYR A 57 -39.78 1.94 -56.10
CA TYR A 57 -41.23 1.73 -56.05
C TYR A 57 -41.91 2.88 -55.29
N SER A 58 -42.50 3.83 -56.03
CA SER A 58 -43.23 4.98 -55.47
C SER A 58 -44.64 4.59 -55.00
N THR A 59 -44.74 3.53 -54.19
CA THR A 59 -46.00 3.07 -53.60
C THR A 59 -46.11 3.63 -52.17
N SER A 60 -47.20 4.34 -51.87
CA SER A 60 -47.40 5.05 -50.58
C SER A 60 -47.21 4.18 -49.33
N LEU A 61 -47.39 2.86 -49.44
CA LEU A 61 -47.20 1.91 -48.35
C LEU A 61 -45.73 1.76 -47.92
N VAL A 62 -44.78 1.77 -48.85
CA VAL A 62 -43.34 1.60 -48.54
C VAL A 62 -42.81 2.79 -47.73
N ILE A 63 -43.30 3.99 -48.07
CA ILE A 63 -42.95 5.23 -47.35
C ILE A 63 -43.47 5.16 -45.91
N ALA A 64 -44.70 4.69 -45.70
CA ALA A 64 -45.29 4.55 -44.37
C ALA A 64 -44.51 3.58 -43.47
N PHE A 65 -44.11 2.41 -43.99
CA PHE A 65 -43.32 1.44 -43.24
C PHE A 65 -41.89 1.92 -42.95
N GLY A 66 -41.27 2.66 -43.87
CA GLY A 66 -39.96 3.25 -43.66
C GLY A 66 -39.94 4.26 -42.51
N ILE A 67 -40.95 5.13 -42.43
CA ILE A 67 -41.10 6.10 -41.34
C ILE A 67 -41.31 5.37 -40.00
N PHE A 68 -42.15 4.31 -39.99
CA PHE A 68 -42.38 3.51 -38.79
C PHE A 68 -41.09 2.82 -38.28
N ALA A 69 -40.26 2.32 -39.20
CA ALA A 69 -38.98 1.71 -38.87
C ALA A 69 -37.97 2.72 -38.27
N LEU A 70 -37.98 3.97 -38.72
CA LEU A 70 -37.13 5.02 -38.14
C LEU A 70 -37.54 5.36 -36.71
N ILE A 71 -38.85 5.44 -36.43
CA ILE A 71 -39.38 5.71 -35.09
C ILE A 71 -39.06 4.54 -34.14
N SER A 72 -39.24 3.29 -34.57
CA SER A 72 -38.92 2.12 -33.75
C SER A 72 -37.41 1.99 -33.49
N SER A 73 -36.56 2.33 -34.46
CA SER A 73 -35.11 2.38 -34.28
C SER A 73 -34.67 3.44 -33.27
N GLY A 74 -35.27 4.64 -33.32
CA GLY A 74 -35.00 5.71 -32.36
C GLY A 74 -35.34 5.34 -30.93
N THR A 75 -36.50 4.70 -30.72
CA THR A 75 -36.92 4.24 -29.39
C THR A 75 -36.04 3.11 -28.84
N ALA A 76 -35.60 2.17 -29.69
CA ALA A 76 -34.67 1.11 -29.32
C ALA A 76 -33.30 1.66 -28.89
N SER A 77 -32.78 2.68 -29.60
CA SER A 77 -31.53 3.34 -29.24
C SER A 77 -31.62 4.03 -27.88
N TRP A 78 -32.75 4.68 -27.58
CA TRP A 78 -32.97 5.32 -26.28
C TRP A 78 -33.06 4.31 -25.13
N GLN A 79 -33.74 3.19 -25.34
CA GLN A 79 -33.83 2.12 -24.35
C GLN A 79 -32.47 1.49 -24.03
N ARG A 80 -31.61 1.28 -25.04
CA ARG A 80 -30.24 0.77 -24.84
C ARG A 80 -29.40 1.67 -23.92
N THR A 81 -29.48 2.98 -24.09
CA THR A 81 -28.76 3.94 -23.23
C THR A 81 -29.23 3.86 -21.77
N ARG A 82 -30.51 3.55 -21.54
CA ARG A 82 -31.07 3.38 -20.20
C ARG A 82 -30.62 2.07 -19.55
N LEU A 83 -30.48 1.00 -20.33
CA LEU A 83 -29.98 -0.29 -19.87
C LEU A 83 -28.49 -0.24 -19.47
N MET A 84 -27.66 0.50 -20.21
CA MET A 84 -26.25 0.68 -19.83
C MET A 84 -26.09 1.36 -18.47
N LYS A 85 -26.98 2.31 -18.13
CA LYS A 85 -26.98 2.95 -16.80
C LYS A 85 -27.30 1.98 -15.66
N LEU A 86 -28.09 0.93 -15.92
CA LEU A 86 -28.41 -0.08 -14.90
C LEU A 86 -27.21 -1.00 -14.61
N GLU A 87 -26.40 -1.31 -15.62
CA GLU A 87 -25.16 -2.07 -15.44
C GLU A 87 -24.15 -1.27 -14.61
N THR A 88 -24.01 0.04 -14.88
CA THR A 88 -23.16 0.92 -14.06
C THR A 88 -23.64 1.02 -12.61
N LEU A 89 -24.95 0.98 -12.36
CA LEU A 89 -25.49 0.97 -10.99
C LEU A 89 -25.18 -0.34 -10.26
N ARG A 90 -25.20 -1.48 -10.95
CA ARG A 90 -24.79 -2.77 -10.35
C ARG A 90 -23.31 -2.75 -9.99
N GLU A 91 -22.47 -2.19 -10.85
CA GLU A 91 -21.04 -2.03 -10.56
C GLU A 91 -20.82 -1.14 -9.33
N VAL A 92 -21.54 -0.02 -9.23
CA VAL A 92 -21.48 0.87 -8.05
C VAL A 92 -21.96 0.15 -6.79
N ILE A 93 -23.06 -0.61 -6.84
CA ILE A 93 -23.54 -1.40 -5.69
C ILE A 93 -22.49 -2.42 -5.25
N ASN A 94 -21.83 -3.09 -6.19
CA ASN A 94 -20.77 -4.05 -5.87
C ASN A 94 -19.56 -3.36 -5.24
N LYS A 95 -19.16 -2.20 -5.74
CA LYS A 95 -18.08 -1.39 -5.12
C LYS A 95 -18.45 -0.94 -3.72
N VAL A 96 -19.69 -0.48 -3.49
CA VAL A 96 -20.17 -0.12 -2.16
C VAL A 96 -20.18 -1.33 -1.22
N ARG A 97 -20.59 -2.52 -1.70
CA ARG A 97 -20.52 -3.75 -0.89
C ARG A 97 -19.09 -4.13 -0.53
N GLN A 98 -18.16 -4.01 -1.47
CA GLN A 98 -16.74 -4.25 -1.20
C GLN A 98 -16.20 -3.27 -0.16
N GLU A 99 -16.55 -1.98 -0.28
CA GLU A 99 -16.10 -0.96 0.67
C GLU A 99 -16.68 -1.17 2.07
N VAL A 100 -17.96 -1.53 2.17
CA VAL A 100 -18.59 -1.90 3.45
C VAL A 100 -17.92 -3.13 4.07
N ASN A 101 -17.61 -4.15 3.27
CA ASN A 101 -16.88 -5.32 3.77
C ASN A 101 -15.46 -4.95 4.22
N ARG A 102 -14.76 -4.07 3.50
CA ARG A 102 -13.42 -3.61 3.89
C ARG A 102 -13.47 -2.85 5.21
N LEU A 103 -14.39 -1.90 5.34
CA LEU A 103 -14.59 -1.13 6.58
C LEU A 103 -15.01 -2.03 7.75
N GLN A 104 -15.80 -3.07 7.50
CA GLN A 104 -16.16 -4.04 8.54
C GLN A 104 -14.96 -4.85 9.01
N ILE A 105 -14.06 -5.26 8.10
CA ILE A 105 -12.80 -5.93 8.45
C ILE A 105 -11.91 -4.98 9.27
N GLU A 106 -11.74 -3.74 8.82
CA GLU A 106 -10.96 -2.72 9.54
C GLU A 106 -11.55 -2.46 10.94
N ASN A 107 -12.87 -2.36 11.07
CA ASN A 107 -13.53 -2.16 12.36
C ASN A 107 -13.32 -3.36 13.30
N ASN A 108 -13.39 -4.59 12.79
CA ASN A 108 -13.10 -5.79 13.57
C ASN A 108 -11.64 -5.84 14.03
N GLN A 109 -10.69 -5.40 13.19
CA GLN A 109 -9.29 -5.31 13.56
C GLN A 109 -9.07 -4.28 14.67
N LEU A 110 -9.66 -3.09 14.53
CA LEU A 110 -9.64 -2.05 15.57
C LEU A 110 -10.24 -2.53 16.89
N ALA A 111 -11.37 -3.24 16.83
CA ALA A 111 -11.99 -3.83 18.02
C ALA A 111 -11.06 -4.86 18.69
N ALA A 112 -10.41 -5.72 17.91
CA ALA A 112 -9.44 -6.68 18.41
C ALA A 112 -8.23 -6.00 19.05
N THR A 113 -7.68 -4.95 18.43
CA THR A 113 -6.59 -4.15 19.00
C THR A 113 -7.02 -3.46 20.29
N ASN A 114 -8.25 -2.96 20.37
CA ASN A 114 -8.77 -2.36 21.60
C ASN A 114 -8.88 -3.40 22.74
N THR A 115 -9.36 -4.61 22.45
CA THR A 115 -9.37 -5.72 23.42
C THR A 115 -7.96 -6.12 23.85
N GLU A 116 -6.98 -6.11 22.94
CA GLU A 116 -5.59 -6.39 23.29
C GLU A 116 -5.01 -5.30 24.21
N LEU A 117 -5.29 -4.03 23.92
CA LEU A 117 -4.89 -2.91 24.77
C LEU A 117 -5.55 -2.98 26.16
N GLU A 118 -6.83 -3.33 26.25
CA GLU A 118 -7.51 -3.58 27.53
C GLU A 118 -6.81 -4.70 28.33
N GLN A 119 -6.43 -5.81 27.69
CA GLN A 119 -5.68 -6.87 28.36
C GLN A 119 -4.29 -6.43 28.81
N GLN A 120 -3.61 -5.58 28.05
CA GLN A 120 -2.31 -5.02 28.47
C GLN A 120 -2.48 -4.10 29.68
N VAL A 121 -3.52 -3.28 29.71
CA VAL A 121 -3.86 -2.44 30.87
C VAL A 121 -4.16 -3.31 32.10
N ASP A 122 -4.92 -4.40 31.93
CA ASP A 122 -5.21 -5.33 33.03
C ASP A 122 -3.93 -5.99 33.57
N LYS A 123 -3.00 -6.40 32.69
CA LYS A 123 -1.69 -6.94 33.11
C LYS A 123 -0.86 -5.90 33.87
N VAL A 124 -0.84 -4.65 33.41
CA VAL A 124 -0.12 -3.57 34.11
C VAL A 124 -0.74 -3.33 35.48
N LYS A 125 -2.07 -3.35 35.58
CA LYS A 125 -2.78 -3.22 36.85
C LYS A 125 -2.51 -4.40 37.79
N GLU A 126 -2.43 -5.62 37.27
CA GLU A 126 -2.04 -6.80 38.05
C GLU A 126 -0.60 -6.69 38.57
N VAL A 127 0.33 -6.23 37.74
CA VAL A 127 1.72 -5.97 38.14
C VAL A 127 1.78 -4.85 39.19
N GLU A 128 1.03 -3.77 39.01
CA GLU A 128 0.95 -2.66 39.98
C GLU A 128 0.39 -3.14 41.32
N GLN A 129 -0.65 -3.97 41.29
CA GLN A 129 -1.24 -4.54 42.50
C GLN A 129 -0.30 -5.53 43.19
N GLY A 130 0.37 -6.39 42.43
CA GLY A 130 1.42 -7.27 42.96
C GLY A 130 2.60 -6.48 43.53
N LEU A 131 2.98 -5.37 42.90
CA LEU A 131 4.00 -4.46 43.41
C LEU A 131 3.52 -3.80 44.72
N SER A 132 2.28 -3.31 44.76
CA SER A 132 1.66 -2.73 45.96
C SER A 132 1.61 -3.72 47.11
N ASP A 133 1.28 -4.99 46.85
CA ASP A 133 1.24 -6.04 47.86
C ASP A 133 2.65 -6.38 48.39
N VAL A 134 3.66 -6.40 47.50
CA VAL A 134 5.07 -6.55 47.90
C VAL A 134 5.56 -5.32 48.69
N LEU A 135 5.17 -4.11 48.30
CA LEU A 135 5.49 -2.86 48.99
C LEU A 135 4.82 -2.80 50.38
N ALA A 136 3.59 -3.32 50.51
CA ALA A 136 2.90 -3.46 51.80
C ALA A 136 3.55 -4.52 52.69
N ALA A 137 4.10 -5.60 52.09
CA ALA A 137 4.83 -6.64 52.82
C ALA A 137 6.25 -6.22 53.23
N GLN A 138 6.90 -5.31 52.49
CA GLN A 138 8.26 -4.80 52.74
C GLN A 138 8.23 -3.33 53.19
N GLY A 139 7.49 -3.04 54.27
CA GLY A 139 7.14 -1.70 54.76
C GLY A 139 8.27 -0.74 55.17
N GLU A 140 9.43 -0.74 54.52
CA GLU A 140 10.54 0.20 54.78
C GLU A 140 11.43 0.53 53.56
N GLN A 141 11.20 -0.01 52.35
CA GLN A 141 12.12 0.21 51.20
C GLN A 141 11.47 0.80 49.94
N VAL A 142 10.31 1.43 50.05
CA VAL A 142 9.70 2.15 48.90
C VAL A 142 10.63 3.24 48.38
N ASP A 143 11.24 4.02 49.29
CA ASP A 143 12.18 5.08 48.93
C ASP A 143 13.45 4.51 48.29
N THR A 144 14.00 3.41 48.84
CA THR A 144 15.20 2.76 48.30
C THR A 144 14.94 2.15 46.91
N PHE A 145 13.76 1.59 46.67
CA PHE A 145 13.41 1.03 45.37
C PHE A 145 13.18 2.13 44.31
N VAL A 146 12.42 3.18 44.65
CA VAL A 146 12.24 4.34 43.76
C VAL A 146 13.59 5.01 43.46
N GLN A 147 14.46 5.10 44.46
CA GLN A 147 15.82 5.60 44.28
C GLN A 147 16.64 4.70 43.35
N THR A 148 16.56 3.38 43.50
CA THR A 148 17.28 2.42 42.63
C THR A 148 16.79 2.47 41.18
N VAL A 149 15.48 2.63 40.95
CA VAL A 149 14.94 2.78 39.58
C VAL A 149 15.40 4.11 38.96
N LYS A 150 15.42 5.20 39.73
CA LYS A 150 15.97 6.49 39.27
C LYS A 150 17.46 6.40 38.96
N GLU A 151 18.24 5.76 39.83
CA GLU A 151 19.68 5.54 39.61
C GLU A 151 19.92 4.68 38.37
N ASN A 152 19.12 3.63 38.15
CA ASN A 152 19.20 2.83 36.93
C ASN A 152 18.84 3.64 35.68
N GLN A 153 17.83 4.51 35.75
CA GLN A 153 17.49 5.40 34.65
C GLN A 153 18.63 6.37 34.33
N GLU A 154 19.24 6.99 35.35
CA GLU A 154 20.42 7.85 35.16
C GLU A 154 21.63 7.10 34.60
N ILE A 155 21.84 5.84 35.03
CA ILE A 155 22.91 4.99 34.48
C ILE A 155 22.63 4.68 33.01
N LEU A 156 21.39 4.37 32.65
CA LEU A 156 21.01 4.12 31.26
C LEU A 156 21.20 5.37 30.39
N ASP A 157 20.86 6.55 30.89
CA ASP A 157 21.07 7.82 30.17
C ASP A 157 22.57 8.12 30.00
N LYS A 158 23.39 7.83 31.02
CA LYS A 158 24.86 7.91 30.91
C LYS A 158 25.42 6.90 29.92
N ILE A 159 24.88 5.69 29.85
CA ILE A 159 25.30 4.67 28.87
C ILE A 159 24.93 5.12 27.46
N LYS A 160 23.72 5.67 27.25
CA LYS A 160 23.31 6.22 25.95
C LYS A 160 24.22 7.36 25.51
N ALA A 161 24.48 8.34 26.38
CA ALA A 161 25.37 9.45 26.07
C ALA A 161 26.80 8.97 25.74
N ASN A 162 27.32 7.97 26.47
CA ASN A 162 28.60 7.36 26.16
C ASN A 162 28.60 6.60 24.83
N LEU A 163 27.48 5.96 24.48
CA LEU A 163 27.33 5.22 23.23
C LEU A 163 27.22 6.19 22.04
N GLU A 164 26.48 7.29 22.18
CA GLU A 164 26.42 8.38 21.20
C GLU A 164 27.80 9.02 20.99
N ALA A 165 28.52 9.32 22.07
CA ALA A 165 29.88 9.84 22.01
C ALA A 165 30.84 8.85 21.34
N LYS A 166 30.71 7.55 21.64
CA LYS A 166 31.52 6.50 21.03
C LYS A 166 31.22 6.34 19.54
N ILE A 167 29.95 6.33 19.14
CA ILE A 167 29.56 6.29 17.72
C ILE A 167 30.09 7.52 17.00
N SER A 168 29.96 8.71 17.60
CA SER A 168 30.50 9.96 17.02
C SER A 168 32.01 9.90 16.84
N GLN A 169 32.73 9.34 17.81
CA GLN A 169 34.17 9.13 17.73
C GLN A 169 34.55 8.09 16.68
N ASP A 170 33.79 6.99 16.57
CA ASP A 170 34.02 5.94 15.58
C ASP A 170 33.77 6.47 14.16
N ILE A 171 32.70 7.25 13.95
CA ILE A 171 32.43 7.97 12.70
C ILE A 171 33.57 8.94 12.39
N LEU A 172 34.00 9.77 13.35
CA LEU A 172 35.11 10.70 13.15
C LEU A 172 36.40 9.98 12.76
N SER A 173 36.71 8.86 13.42
CA SER A 173 37.87 8.02 13.10
C SER A 173 37.78 7.45 11.69
N VAL A 174 36.61 6.98 11.28
CA VAL A 174 36.37 6.47 9.92
C VAL A 174 36.50 7.57 8.88
N VAL A 175 36.01 8.77 9.16
CA VAL A 175 36.16 9.94 8.28
C VAL A 175 37.63 10.33 8.15
N MET A 176 38.35 10.47 9.27
CA MET A 176 39.79 10.79 9.27
C MET A 176 40.66 9.72 8.59
N GLN A 177 40.26 8.44 8.63
CA GLN A 177 40.97 7.38 7.91
C GLN A 177 40.66 7.36 6.41
N SER A 178 39.55 8.00 6.00
CA SER A 178 39.09 8.03 4.61
C SER A 178 39.66 9.22 3.85
N ASP A 179 39.84 10.35 4.54
CA ASP A 179 40.61 11.50 4.08
C ASP A 179 42.09 11.11 3.89
N ARG A 180 42.54 11.05 2.62
CA ARG A 180 43.90 10.63 2.27
C ARG A 180 44.89 11.78 2.16
N ASP A 181 44.42 12.98 1.86
CA ASP A 181 45.25 14.14 1.60
C ASP A 181 45.28 15.14 2.77
N GLY A 182 44.44 14.92 3.78
CA GLY A 182 44.39 15.67 5.02
C GLY A 182 43.80 17.06 4.85
N ASP A 183 43.01 17.27 3.79
CA ASP A 183 42.42 18.56 3.48
C ASP A 183 41.05 18.79 4.16
N PHE A 184 40.57 17.78 4.90
CA PHE A 184 39.27 17.78 5.61
C PHE A 184 38.07 18.06 4.69
N THR A 185 38.21 17.78 3.40
CA THR A 185 37.13 17.76 2.42
C THR A 185 36.96 16.34 1.88
N ILE A 186 35.72 15.97 1.54
CA ILE A 186 35.40 14.61 1.12
C ILE A 186 35.23 14.61 -0.39
N ASP A 187 36.23 14.11 -1.09
CA ASP A 187 36.23 14.03 -2.54
C ASP A 187 35.16 13.04 -3.04
N PRO A 188 34.58 13.25 -4.24
CA PRO A 188 33.58 12.33 -4.79
C PRO A 188 34.02 10.86 -4.86
N ASN A 189 35.32 10.61 -5.02
CA ASN A 189 35.89 9.25 -5.04
C ASN A 189 36.05 8.66 -3.63
N GLU A 190 36.11 9.49 -2.60
CA GLU A 190 36.25 9.09 -1.20
C GLU A 190 34.89 8.85 -0.54
N ILE A 191 33.81 9.47 -1.05
CA ILE A 191 32.43 9.28 -0.57
C ILE A 191 32.03 7.81 -0.60
N ASP A 192 32.29 7.09 -1.69
CA ASP A 192 31.88 5.69 -1.81
C ASP A 192 32.69 4.78 -0.87
N ILE A 193 33.97 5.10 -0.63
CA ILE A 193 34.83 4.39 0.33
C ILE A 193 34.37 4.67 1.76
N LEU A 194 34.02 5.92 2.06
CA LEU A 194 33.51 6.35 3.35
C LEU A 194 32.18 5.67 3.67
N ILE A 195 31.26 5.61 2.71
CA ILE A 195 29.97 4.91 2.85
C ILE A 195 30.20 3.43 3.15
N LEU A 196 31.10 2.76 2.41
CA LEU A 196 31.40 1.36 2.65
C LEU A 196 32.00 1.12 4.04
N ARG A 197 32.81 2.05 4.55
CA ARG A 197 33.38 1.95 5.90
C ARG A 197 32.35 2.24 6.99
N LEU A 198 31.49 3.24 6.80
CA LEU A 198 30.40 3.56 7.74
C LEU A 198 29.38 2.43 7.82
N LYS A 199 29.06 1.76 6.71
CA LYS A 199 28.20 0.57 6.71
C LYS A 199 28.80 -0.63 7.45
N ASN A 200 30.13 -0.72 7.51
CA ASN A 200 30.83 -1.74 8.27
C ASN A 200 31.06 -1.33 9.75
N ALA A 201 30.75 -0.08 10.12
CA ALA A 201 30.82 0.36 11.50
C ALA A 201 29.62 -0.19 12.29
N GLN A 202 29.89 -0.73 13.49
CA GLN A 202 28.88 -1.42 14.28
C GLN A 202 27.84 -0.42 14.83
N GLY A 203 26.56 -0.61 14.48
CA GLY A 203 25.47 0.19 15.03
C GLY A 203 25.09 1.45 14.25
N VAL A 204 25.60 1.62 13.02
CA VAL A 204 25.23 2.73 12.13
C VAL A 204 24.39 2.20 10.96
N GLU A 205 23.12 2.60 10.90
CA GLU A 205 22.27 2.39 9.72
C GLU A 205 22.36 3.60 8.80
N LEU A 206 23.12 3.47 7.71
CA LEU A 206 23.35 4.57 6.78
C LEU A 206 22.53 4.39 5.50
N GLU A 207 21.67 5.37 5.23
CA GLU A 207 20.95 5.51 3.96
C GLU A 207 21.85 6.25 2.95
N GLU A 208 22.37 5.53 1.96
CA GLU A 208 23.41 6.03 1.05
C GLU A 208 22.98 7.29 0.29
N GLU A 209 21.76 7.29 -0.26
CA GLU A 209 21.26 8.38 -1.10
C GLU A 209 21.07 9.67 -0.29
N LYS A 210 20.51 9.55 0.92
CA LYS A 210 20.31 10.67 1.82
C LYS A 210 21.65 11.23 2.32
N PHE A 211 22.60 10.35 2.62
CA PHE A 211 23.95 10.75 3.02
C PHE A 211 24.69 11.49 1.90
N LYS A 212 24.63 10.98 0.66
CA LYS A 212 25.20 11.64 -0.53
C LYS A 212 24.58 13.02 -0.78
N GLN A 213 23.28 13.16 -0.54
CA GLN A 213 22.58 14.42 -0.69
C GLN A 213 22.97 15.44 0.40
N MET A 214 23.07 15.00 1.66
CA MET A 214 23.53 15.87 2.76
C MET A 214 24.98 16.35 2.57
N LEU A 215 25.85 15.51 2.01
CA LEU A 215 27.21 15.91 1.68
C LEU A 215 27.26 16.98 0.57
N LYS A 216 26.40 16.86 -0.44
CA LYS A 216 26.26 17.89 -1.50
C LYS A 216 25.77 19.22 -0.93
N ASP A 217 24.76 19.17 -0.06
CA ASP A 217 24.16 20.38 0.53
C ASP A 217 25.10 21.04 1.55
N GLY A 218 25.92 20.24 2.25
CA GLY A 218 26.91 20.68 3.23
C GLY A 218 28.28 21.08 2.66
N GLY A 219 28.44 21.11 1.33
CA GLY A 219 29.68 21.55 0.67
C GLY A 219 30.86 20.59 0.84
N TYR A 220 30.60 19.28 1.02
CA TYR A 220 31.62 18.23 1.15
C TYR A 220 32.58 18.36 2.35
N HIS A 221 32.22 19.14 3.36
CA HIS A 221 33.04 19.27 4.57
C HIS A 221 32.75 18.16 5.58
N VAL A 222 33.79 17.71 6.29
CA VAL A 222 33.69 16.73 7.39
C VAL A 222 32.70 17.16 8.48
N SER A 223 32.55 18.47 8.72
CA SER A 223 31.58 19.02 9.67
C SER A 223 30.12 18.71 9.33
N ALA A 224 29.80 18.43 8.06
CA ALA A 224 28.44 18.05 7.65
C ALA A 224 28.09 16.61 8.10
N VAL A 225 29.10 15.74 8.25
CA VAL A 225 28.93 14.34 8.68
C VAL A 225 28.68 14.22 10.19
N LEU A 226 29.19 15.17 10.99
CA LEU A 226 29.06 15.15 12.46
C LEU A 226 27.73 15.72 12.98
N ASN A 227 26.89 16.30 12.12
CA ASN A 227 25.55 16.80 12.47
C ASN A 227 24.44 15.78 12.15
N ILE A 228 24.81 14.52 11.88
CA ILE A 228 23.91 13.38 11.68
C ILE A 228 23.58 12.76 13.04
#